data_AF-A0AA38X9J7-F1
#
_entry.id   AF-A0AA38X9J7-F1
#
_cell.length_a   1.000
_cell.length_b   1.000
_cell.length_c   1.000
_cell.angle_alpha   90.00
_cell.angle_beta   90.00
_cell.angle_gamma   90.00
#
_symmetry.space_group_name_H-M   'P 1'
#
loop_
_entity.id
_entity.type
_entity.pdbx_description
1 polymer ?
#
loop_
_entity_poly.entity_id
_entity_poly.type
_entity_poly.pdbx_seq_one_letter_code
_entity_poly.pdbx_strand_id
1 'polypeptide(L)'
;MEDSKAAPLNQLHSREDFLRRVQTADSVFLPREVFEALYLTPKRNVPGDLRRKFGNPTPAALIGFVMSATPYAAASMGWRGAGGLGGALIPTMIFFGGVLQIIGAIGEWILGNTFPMCLFFTYGTFWIVAGTQLIPWFGVGVQYSTTGNSFHGMTEPSYYATVGFYYLALTMVTTIFTVCALRTNVVFFSALFTLIFAFGSATGAFWNLALGDADLGKKLTIAAGAFTWALTMMVWYLLAVQLLESVDFPLTLPVGDLSKVIKGKTERTAKKEGSGGTVDGTPTE
;
A
#
# COMPACT_ATOMS: atom_id res chain seq x y z
N MET A 1 -67.13 43.15 -19.35
CA MET A 1 -67.52 44.56 -19.21
C MET A 1 -67.04 44.97 -17.85
N GLU A 2 -66.01 45.75 -17.59
CA GLU A 2 -65.12 46.71 -18.27
C GLU A 2 -64.00 46.93 -17.21
N ASP A 3 -62.82 47.50 -17.42
CA ASP A 3 -61.96 47.74 -18.56
C ASP A 3 -60.61 48.16 -17.93
N SER A 4 -59.52 47.98 -18.67
CA SER A 4 -58.16 48.34 -18.27
C SER A 4 -58.02 49.83 -17.97
N LYS A 5 -57.10 50.23 -17.07
CA LYS A 5 -56.32 51.46 -17.27
C LYS A 5 -54.99 51.49 -16.51
N ALA A 6 -53.97 51.74 -17.33
CA ALA A 6 -52.56 51.82 -17.02
C ALA A 6 -52.16 53.06 -16.18
N ALA A 7 -50.93 52.98 -15.67
CA ALA A 7 -50.18 53.94 -14.88
C ALA A 7 -50.05 55.36 -15.48
N PRO A 8 -49.60 56.33 -14.67
CA PRO A 8 -48.71 57.38 -15.14
C PRO A 8 -47.27 57.09 -14.69
N LEU A 9 -46.39 56.98 -15.68
CA LEU A 9 -44.96 57.17 -15.51
C LEU A 9 -44.70 58.52 -14.85
N ASN A 10 -44.00 58.53 -13.72
CA ASN A 10 -43.26 59.71 -13.29
C ASN A 10 -41.77 59.38 -13.17
N GLN A 11 -41.06 59.98 -14.12
CA GLN A 11 -39.66 60.30 -14.24
C GLN A 11 -38.80 60.30 -12.94
N LEU A 12 -37.56 59.82 -13.13
CA LEU A 12 -36.31 60.18 -12.44
C LEU A 12 -35.97 59.50 -11.10
N HIS A 13 -35.38 58.30 -11.18
CA HIS A 13 -34.27 57.88 -10.30
C HIS A 13 -33.22 57.19 -11.16
N SER A 14 -32.50 58.03 -11.90
CA SER A 14 -31.09 58.34 -11.73
C SER A 14 -30.19 57.32 -12.42
N ARG A 15 -29.51 57.83 -13.46
CA ARG A 15 -28.36 57.21 -14.11
C ARG A 15 -27.30 56.74 -13.10
N GLU A 16 -27.31 57.27 -11.87
CA GLU A 16 -26.47 56.85 -10.75
C GLU A 16 -26.79 55.44 -10.23
N ASP A 17 -28.05 54.98 -10.27
CA ASP A 17 -28.41 53.61 -9.87
C ASP A 17 -27.96 52.58 -10.92
N PHE A 18 -28.00 52.96 -12.20
CA PHE A 18 -27.43 52.16 -13.28
C PHE A 18 -25.90 52.14 -13.20
N LEU A 19 -25.27 53.29 -12.91
CA LEU A 19 -23.82 53.38 -12.73
C LEU A 19 -23.32 52.65 -11.47
N ARG A 20 -24.10 52.61 -10.37
CA ARG A 20 -23.80 51.79 -9.18
C ARG A 20 -23.89 50.29 -9.44
N ARG A 21 -24.86 49.84 -10.25
CA ARG A 21 -24.94 48.44 -10.69
C ARG A 21 -23.85 48.05 -11.67
N VAL A 22 -23.38 49.00 -12.50
CA VAL A 22 -22.27 48.76 -13.43
C VAL A 22 -20.92 48.79 -12.71
N GLN A 23 -20.73 49.63 -11.67
CA GLN A 23 -19.49 49.68 -10.86
C GLN A 23 -19.26 48.46 -9.95
N THR A 24 -20.22 47.56 -9.80
CA THR A 24 -20.03 46.29 -9.05
C THR A 24 -19.76 45.09 -9.97
N ALA A 25 -19.70 45.31 -11.28
CA ALA A 25 -19.32 44.31 -12.27
C ALA A 25 -17.85 44.43 -12.74
N ASP A 26 -17.05 45.32 -12.14
CA ASP A 26 -15.61 45.42 -12.41
C ASP A 26 -14.81 44.51 -11.46
N SER A 27 -14.35 43.40 -12.05
CA SER A 27 -13.29 42.50 -11.55
C SER A 27 -13.55 41.77 -10.23
N VAL A 28 -14.40 40.74 -10.29
CA VAL A 28 -14.12 39.56 -9.46
C VAL A 28 -12.79 39.00 -9.97
N PHE A 29 -11.70 39.29 -9.26
CA PHE A 29 -10.43 38.59 -9.45
C PHE A 29 -10.68 37.12 -9.14
N LEU A 30 -11.02 36.34 -10.16
CA LEU A 30 -10.97 34.89 -10.11
C LEU A 30 -9.49 34.52 -10.05
N PRO A 31 -8.98 33.99 -8.92
CA PRO A 31 -7.62 33.48 -8.88
C PRO A 31 -7.47 32.45 -10.00
N ARG A 32 -6.31 32.44 -10.67
CA ARG A 32 -6.05 31.54 -11.81
C ARG A 32 -6.40 30.07 -11.49
N GLU A 33 -6.18 29.68 -10.23
CA GLU A 33 -6.53 28.38 -9.66
C GLU A 33 -8.04 28.07 -9.72
N VAL A 34 -8.91 29.06 -9.49
CA VAL A 34 -10.37 28.88 -9.53
C VAL A 34 -10.88 28.82 -10.97
N PHE A 35 -10.28 29.60 -11.88
CA PHE A 35 -10.59 29.55 -13.30
C PHE A 35 -10.14 28.22 -13.94
N GLU A 36 -8.94 27.75 -13.60
CA GLU A 36 -8.42 26.44 -14.00
C GLU A 36 -9.27 25.31 -13.41
N ALA A 37 -9.66 25.38 -12.13
CA ALA A 37 -10.56 24.40 -11.53
C ALA A 37 -11.94 24.35 -12.20
N LEU A 38 -12.46 25.48 -12.70
CA LEU A 38 -13.80 25.55 -13.32
C LEU A 38 -13.82 24.97 -14.75
N TYR A 39 -12.74 25.09 -15.51
CA TYR A 39 -12.67 24.64 -16.92
C TYR A 39 -11.89 23.34 -17.12
N LEU A 40 -10.90 23.02 -16.26
CA LEU A 40 -10.03 21.85 -16.43
C LEU A 40 -10.47 20.65 -15.58
N THR A 41 -11.30 20.88 -14.55
CA THR A 41 -11.76 19.79 -13.68
C THR A 41 -13.24 19.98 -13.36
N PRO A 42 -14.19 19.44 -14.16
CA PRO A 42 -15.59 19.50 -13.76
C PRO A 42 -15.70 18.90 -12.35
N LYS A 43 -16.36 19.62 -11.43
CA LYS A 43 -16.74 19.08 -10.12
C LYS A 43 -17.61 17.85 -10.37
N ARG A 44 -16.96 16.68 -10.45
CA ARG A 44 -17.63 15.41 -10.60
C ARG A 44 -18.20 15.10 -9.22
N ASN A 45 -19.43 15.57 -8.98
CA ASN A 45 -20.31 15.05 -7.94
C ASN A 45 -20.63 13.59 -8.29
N VAL A 46 -19.66 12.68 -8.17
CA VAL A 46 -19.97 11.27 -7.96
C VAL A 46 -20.10 11.14 -6.45
N PRO A 47 -21.26 10.75 -5.91
CA PRO A 47 -21.33 10.26 -4.55
C PRO A 47 -20.28 9.15 -4.42
N GLY A 48 -19.20 9.46 -3.70
CA GLY A 48 -17.96 8.69 -3.67
C GLY A 48 -18.11 7.43 -2.83
N ASP A 49 -18.92 6.49 -3.30
CA ASP A 49 -19.14 5.21 -2.63
C ASP A 49 -18.73 4.05 -3.53
N LEU A 50 -17.52 4.14 -4.10
CA LEU A 50 -16.91 3.02 -4.81
C LEU A 50 -16.81 1.77 -3.91
N ARG A 51 -16.71 1.95 -2.59
CA ARG A 51 -16.78 0.89 -1.58
C ARG A 51 -18.16 0.24 -1.43
N ARG A 52 -19.28 0.96 -1.64
CA ARG A 52 -20.62 0.31 -1.77
C ARG A 52 -20.84 -0.35 -3.11
N LYS A 53 -20.09 0.03 -4.16
CA LYS A 53 -20.23 -0.54 -5.50
C LYS A 53 -19.41 -1.82 -5.72
N PHE A 54 -18.26 -1.94 -5.06
CA PHE A 54 -17.33 -3.07 -5.19
C PHE A 54 -16.99 -3.66 -3.82
N GLY A 55 -16.72 -4.96 -3.77
CA GLY A 55 -16.25 -5.61 -2.54
C GLY A 55 -14.85 -5.11 -2.12
N ASN A 56 -14.52 -5.30 -0.84
CA ASN A 56 -13.17 -5.05 -0.34
C ASN A 56 -12.20 -6.10 -0.92
N PRO A 57 -11.14 -5.71 -1.67
CA PRO A 57 -10.21 -6.65 -2.28
C PRO A 57 -9.08 -7.08 -1.34
N THR A 58 -8.88 -6.39 -0.21
CA THR A 58 -7.84 -6.72 0.79
C THR A 58 -7.90 -8.19 1.23
N PRO A 59 -9.04 -8.79 1.63
CA PRO A 59 -9.09 -10.19 2.05
C PRO A 59 -8.58 -11.16 0.99
N ALA A 60 -8.92 -10.92 -0.29
CA ALA A 60 -8.44 -11.76 -1.39
C ALA A 60 -6.91 -11.66 -1.54
N ALA A 61 -6.35 -10.45 -1.43
CA ALA A 61 -4.90 -10.24 -1.44
C ALA A 61 -4.20 -10.92 -0.26
N LEU A 62 -4.80 -10.86 0.94
CA LEU A 62 -4.28 -11.53 2.13
C LEU A 62 -4.32 -13.05 1.99
N ILE A 63 -5.39 -13.62 1.40
CA ILE A 63 -5.48 -15.05 1.06
C ILE A 63 -4.31 -15.44 0.14
N GLY A 64 -4.08 -14.69 -0.93
CA GLY A 64 -2.96 -14.94 -1.85
C GLY A 64 -1.61 -15.01 -1.13
N PHE A 65 -1.36 -14.05 -0.25
CA PHE A 65 -0.17 -14.02 0.59
C PHE A 65 -0.07 -15.24 1.52
N VAL A 66 -1.07 -15.49 2.38
CA VAL A 66 -0.95 -16.52 3.42
C VAL A 66 -0.88 -17.93 2.85
N MET A 67 -1.56 -18.19 1.73
CA MET A 67 -1.53 -19.50 1.07
C MET A 67 -0.15 -19.82 0.50
N SER A 68 0.65 -18.81 0.16
CA SER A 68 2.02 -19.00 -0.36
C SER A 68 3.07 -18.91 0.73
N ALA A 69 2.98 -17.88 1.57
CA ALA A 69 3.94 -17.57 2.60
C ALA A 69 3.98 -18.61 3.72
N THR A 70 2.82 -19.12 4.15
CA THR A 70 2.74 -20.06 5.28
C THR A 70 3.46 -21.38 4.99
N PRO A 71 3.18 -22.09 3.89
CA PRO A 71 3.92 -23.32 3.57
C PRO A 71 5.38 -23.03 3.20
N TYR A 72 5.69 -21.89 2.58
CA TYR A 72 7.07 -21.52 2.26
C TYR A 72 7.92 -21.29 3.52
N ALA A 73 7.35 -20.65 4.53
CA ALA A 73 8.00 -20.44 5.82
C ALA A 73 8.29 -21.79 6.53
N ALA A 74 7.30 -22.68 6.58
CA ALA A 74 7.47 -24.02 7.13
C ALA A 74 8.53 -24.84 6.37
N ALA A 75 8.56 -24.73 5.04
CA ALA A 75 9.57 -25.40 4.21
C ALA A 75 10.98 -24.84 4.43
N SER A 76 11.12 -23.52 4.57
CA SER A 76 12.40 -22.86 4.87
C SER A 76 12.97 -23.24 6.24
N MET A 77 12.09 -23.57 7.20
CA MET A 77 12.47 -24.10 8.51
C MET A 77 12.67 -25.62 8.55
N GLY A 78 12.50 -26.33 7.43
CA GLY A 78 12.73 -27.77 7.34
C GLY A 78 11.65 -28.63 7.99
N TRP A 79 10.46 -28.09 8.26
CA TRP A 79 9.42 -28.82 8.97
C TRP A 79 8.99 -30.07 8.22
N ARG A 80 8.87 -31.20 8.95
CA ARG A 80 8.53 -32.51 8.38
C ARG A 80 9.48 -32.98 7.27
N GLY A 81 10.72 -32.49 7.24
CA GLY A 81 11.68 -32.80 6.17
C GLY A 81 11.45 -32.02 4.87
N ALA A 82 10.62 -30.98 4.88
CA ALA A 82 10.45 -30.09 3.74
C ALA A 82 11.75 -29.32 3.44
N GLY A 83 11.91 -28.85 2.19
CA GLY A 83 13.13 -28.17 1.75
C GLY A 83 13.12 -27.88 0.25
N GLY A 84 14.29 -27.98 -0.40
CA GLY A 84 14.41 -27.79 -1.85
C GLY A 84 13.99 -26.40 -2.32
N LEU A 85 14.27 -25.38 -1.50
CA LEU A 85 13.90 -23.97 -1.74
C LEU A 85 12.39 -23.74 -1.96
N GLY A 86 11.54 -24.72 -1.63
CA GLY A 86 10.11 -24.64 -1.87
C GLY A 86 9.69 -24.93 -3.32
N GLY A 87 10.48 -25.69 -4.09
CA GLY A 87 10.14 -26.03 -5.48
C GLY A 87 8.76 -26.67 -5.66
N ALA A 88 8.30 -27.48 -4.70
CA ALA A 88 6.94 -28.04 -4.70
C ALA A 88 5.83 -26.99 -4.55
N LEU A 89 6.18 -25.78 -4.10
CA LEU A 89 5.27 -24.66 -3.87
C LEU A 89 5.22 -23.66 -5.03
N ILE A 90 5.97 -23.88 -6.13
CA ILE A 90 5.99 -22.99 -7.31
C ILE A 90 4.57 -22.61 -7.77
N PRO A 91 3.61 -23.55 -7.96
CA PRO A 91 2.26 -23.18 -8.39
C PRO A 91 1.58 -22.23 -7.40
N THR A 92 1.73 -22.48 -6.10
CA THR A 92 1.14 -21.65 -5.05
C THR A 92 1.78 -20.26 -5.05
N MET A 93 3.11 -20.17 -5.15
CA MET A 93 3.83 -18.89 -5.28
C MET A 93 3.30 -18.08 -6.46
N ILE A 94 3.19 -18.68 -7.65
CA ILE A 94 2.76 -17.96 -8.85
C ILE A 94 1.28 -17.54 -8.77
N PHE A 95 0.37 -18.47 -8.45
CA PHE A 95 -1.07 -18.22 -8.60
C PHE A 95 -1.71 -17.57 -7.37
N PHE A 96 -1.37 -18.02 -6.16
CA PHE A 96 -1.87 -17.40 -4.93
C PHE A 96 -1.02 -16.18 -4.58
N GLY A 97 0.27 -16.38 -4.39
CA GLY A 97 1.17 -15.34 -3.93
C GLY A 97 1.30 -14.24 -4.96
N GLY A 98 1.36 -14.59 -6.25
CA GLY A 98 1.50 -13.66 -7.35
C GLY A 98 0.19 -13.12 -7.89
N VAL A 99 -0.48 -13.93 -8.70
CA VAL A 99 -1.64 -13.50 -9.49
C VAL A 99 -2.78 -12.99 -8.61
N LEU A 100 -3.21 -13.75 -7.61
CA LEU A 100 -4.32 -13.34 -6.74
C LEU A 100 -3.98 -12.07 -5.96
N GLN A 101 -2.74 -11.93 -5.48
CA GLN A 101 -2.32 -10.73 -4.75
C GLN A 101 -2.24 -9.49 -5.66
N ILE A 102 -1.78 -9.64 -6.91
CA ILE A 102 -1.79 -8.57 -7.92
C ILE A 102 -3.22 -8.17 -8.30
N ILE A 103 -4.13 -9.12 -8.45
CA ILE A 103 -5.56 -8.81 -8.68
C ILE A 103 -6.13 -8.02 -7.49
N GLY A 104 -5.79 -8.40 -6.27
CA GLY A 104 -6.13 -7.64 -5.07
C GLY A 104 -5.55 -6.21 -5.10
N ALA A 105 -4.30 -6.05 -5.52
CA ALA A 105 -3.66 -4.74 -5.69
C ALA A 105 -4.39 -3.85 -6.72
N ILE A 106 -4.82 -4.42 -7.85
CA ILE A 106 -5.63 -3.72 -8.86
C ILE A 106 -6.98 -3.31 -8.26
N GLY A 107 -7.60 -4.16 -7.43
CA GLY A 107 -8.80 -3.81 -6.69
C GLY A 107 -8.58 -2.61 -5.76
N GLU A 108 -7.49 -2.60 -4.99
CA GLU A 108 -7.12 -1.47 -4.11
C GLU A 108 -6.88 -0.18 -4.91
N TRP A 109 -6.26 -0.29 -6.09
CA TRP A 109 -6.08 0.84 -7.02
C TRP A 109 -7.42 1.43 -7.47
N ILE A 110 -8.37 0.57 -7.89
CA ILE A 110 -9.72 0.98 -8.31
C ILE A 110 -10.47 1.68 -7.17
N LEU A 111 -10.29 1.23 -5.92
CA LEU A 111 -10.88 1.85 -4.74
C LEU A 111 -10.15 3.11 -4.26
N GLY A 112 -9.01 3.46 -4.85
CA GLY A 112 -8.21 4.62 -4.47
C GLY A 112 -7.36 4.43 -3.22
N ASN A 113 -7.15 3.19 -2.76
CA ASN A 113 -6.33 2.90 -1.59
C ASN A 113 -4.85 2.71 -1.99
N THR A 114 -4.11 3.82 -2.14
CA THR A 114 -2.72 3.80 -2.65
C THR A 114 -1.76 2.94 -1.83
N PHE A 115 -1.84 3.00 -0.50
CA PHE A 115 -0.88 2.29 0.35
C PHE A 115 -0.98 0.76 0.22
N PRO A 116 -2.15 0.12 0.46
CA PRO A 116 -2.28 -1.33 0.27
C PRO A 116 -2.11 -1.74 -1.19
N MET A 117 -2.47 -0.89 -2.16
CA MET A 117 -2.15 -1.13 -3.59
C MET A 117 -0.64 -1.32 -3.80
N CYS A 118 0.20 -0.38 -3.36
CA CYS A 118 1.65 -0.48 -3.51
C CYS A 118 2.23 -1.74 -2.82
N LEU A 119 1.73 -2.04 -1.62
CA LEU A 119 2.13 -3.24 -0.87
C LEU A 119 1.81 -4.52 -1.63
N PHE A 120 0.58 -4.68 -2.10
CA PHE A 120 0.13 -5.90 -2.78
C PHE A 120 0.75 -6.06 -4.16
N PHE A 121 1.00 -4.98 -4.92
CA PHE A 121 1.81 -5.08 -6.13
C PHE A 121 3.23 -5.54 -5.83
N THR A 122 3.89 -4.95 -4.83
CA THR A 122 5.27 -5.29 -4.47
C THR A 122 5.40 -6.76 -4.08
N TYR A 123 4.57 -7.22 -3.14
CA TYR A 123 4.69 -8.59 -2.63
C TYR A 123 4.07 -9.64 -3.55
N GLY A 124 3.05 -9.27 -4.34
CA GLY A 124 2.55 -10.12 -5.40
C GLY A 124 3.61 -10.37 -6.47
N THR A 125 4.27 -9.31 -6.93
CA THR A 125 5.40 -9.46 -7.87
C THR A 125 6.56 -10.24 -7.25
N PHE A 126 6.86 -10.06 -5.96
CA PHE A 126 7.86 -10.88 -5.26
C PHE A 126 7.58 -12.38 -5.40
N TRP A 127 6.35 -12.82 -5.17
CA TRP A 127 6.02 -14.24 -5.28
C TRP A 127 6.14 -14.77 -6.71
N ILE A 128 5.82 -13.94 -7.71
CA ILE A 128 6.07 -14.30 -9.11
C ILE A 128 7.56 -14.49 -9.34
N VAL A 129 8.40 -13.52 -8.95
CA VAL A 129 9.85 -13.60 -9.10
C VAL A 129 10.42 -14.82 -8.38
N ALA A 130 10.00 -15.09 -7.14
CA ALA A 130 10.44 -16.25 -6.39
C ALA A 130 10.06 -17.57 -7.07
N GLY A 131 8.84 -17.68 -7.59
CA GLY A 131 8.40 -18.85 -8.35
C GLY A 131 9.19 -19.02 -9.65
N THR A 132 9.40 -17.96 -10.41
CA THR A 132 10.12 -18.03 -11.70
C THR A 132 11.61 -18.33 -11.54
N GLN A 133 12.23 -17.98 -10.41
CA GLN A 133 13.61 -18.38 -10.09
C GLN A 133 13.79 -19.90 -10.01
N LEU A 134 12.75 -20.64 -9.60
CA LEU A 134 12.80 -22.10 -9.45
C LEU A 134 12.35 -22.84 -10.71
N ILE A 135 11.85 -22.10 -11.69
CA ILE A 135 11.34 -22.63 -12.94
C ILE A 135 12.49 -22.72 -13.97
N PRO A 136 12.84 -23.92 -14.47
CA PRO A 136 14.06 -24.11 -15.27
C PRO A 136 14.13 -23.27 -16.56
N TRP A 137 13.00 -23.05 -17.23
CA TRP A 137 12.98 -22.35 -18.52
C TRP A 137 13.17 -20.83 -18.42
N PHE A 138 13.14 -20.24 -17.22
CA PHE A 138 13.55 -18.84 -17.04
C PHE A 138 15.07 -18.65 -17.13
N GLY A 139 15.85 -19.74 -17.00
CA GLY A 139 17.29 -19.71 -17.25
C GLY A 139 18.06 -18.73 -16.36
N VAL A 140 17.59 -18.46 -15.14
CA VAL A 140 18.14 -17.41 -14.24
C VAL A 140 19.61 -17.64 -13.86
N GLY A 141 20.12 -18.87 -14.01
CA GLY A 141 21.52 -19.21 -13.77
C GLY A 141 22.40 -19.22 -15.02
N VAL A 142 21.85 -19.11 -16.23
CA VAL A 142 22.63 -19.34 -17.48
C VAL A 142 23.84 -18.41 -17.58
N GLN A 143 23.69 -17.14 -17.21
CA GLN A 143 24.77 -16.14 -17.29
C GLN A 143 25.88 -16.33 -16.23
N TYR A 144 25.63 -17.18 -15.23
CA TYR A 144 26.59 -17.51 -14.19
C TYR A 144 27.33 -18.82 -14.48
N SER A 145 26.82 -19.63 -15.42
CA SER A 145 27.31 -20.98 -15.67
C SER A 145 28.44 -21.00 -16.70
N THR A 146 29.55 -21.66 -16.37
CA THR A 146 30.64 -21.94 -17.32
C THR A 146 30.28 -22.99 -18.38
N THR A 147 29.20 -23.75 -18.16
CA THR A 147 28.72 -24.83 -19.03
C THR A 147 27.42 -24.47 -19.76
N GLY A 148 26.84 -23.29 -19.49
CA GLY A 148 25.52 -22.90 -19.97
C GLY A 148 24.34 -23.56 -19.26
N ASN A 149 24.58 -24.48 -18.32
CA ASN A 149 23.54 -25.12 -17.53
C ASN A 149 23.04 -24.18 -16.41
N SER A 150 21.74 -23.84 -16.41
CA SER A 150 21.14 -22.93 -15.43
C SER A 150 21.24 -23.45 -14.00
N PHE A 151 21.05 -24.75 -13.75
CA PHE A 151 21.13 -25.30 -12.40
C PHE A 151 22.53 -25.19 -11.81
N HIS A 152 23.55 -25.42 -12.64
CA HIS A 152 24.94 -25.18 -12.24
C HIS A 152 25.19 -23.70 -11.93
N GLY A 153 24.73 -22.79 -12.79
CA GLY A 153 24.90 -21.35 -12.53
C GLY A 153 24.21 -20.87 -11.24
N MET A 154 23.12 -21.52 -10.82
CA MET A 154 22.44 -21.23 -9.56
C MET A 154 23.21 -21.68 -8.30
N THR A 155 24.29 -22.45 -8.46
CA THR A 155 25.20 -22.81 -7.36
C THR A 155 26.43 -21.92 -7.29
N GLU A 156 26.61 -21.00 -8.23
CA GLU A 156 27.78 -20.14 -8.29
C GLU A 156 27.71 -19.00 -7.26
N PRO A 157 28.84 -18.63 -6.62
CA PRO A 157 28.91 -17.52 -5.67
C PRO A 157 28.30 -16.20 -6.18
N SER A 158 28.57 -15.86 -7.45
CA SER A 158 28.08 -14.64 -8.08
C SER A 158 26.56 -14.64 -8.27
N TYR A 159 25.93 -15.79 -8.47
CA TYR A 159 24.47 -15.91 -8.50
C TYR A 159 23.87 -15.57 -7.14
N TYR A 160 24.41 -16.17 -6.06
CA TYR A 160 23.95 -15.89 -4.70
C TYR A 160 24.15 -14.43 -4.32
N ALA A 161 25.28 -13.82 -4.67
CA ALA A 161 25.56 -12.41 -4.44
C ALA A 161 24.48 -11.51 -5.09
N THR A 162 24.13 -11.78 -6.35
CA THR A 162 23.10 -11.04 -7.08
C THR A 162 21.72 -11.20 -6.45
N VAL A 163 21.33 -12.42 -6.10
CA VAL A 163 20.03 -12.66 -5.44
C VAL A 163 19.95 -11.96 -4.08
N GLY A 164 21.06 -11.89 -3.33
CA GLY A 164 21.11 -11.16 -2.06
C GLY A 164 20.74 -9.67 -2.20
N PHE A 165 21.14 -9.00 -3.28
CA PHE A 165 20.77 -7.61 -3.54
C PHE A 165 19.27 -7.42 -3.78
N TYR A 166 18.60 -8.40 -4.39
CA TYR A 166 17.14 -8.35 -4.55
C TYR A 166 16.43 -8.37 -3.19
N TYR A 167 16.83 -9.27 -2.29
CA TYR A 167 16.30 -9.31 -0.93
C TYR A 167 16.66 -8.07 -0.10
N LEU A 168 17.82 -7.46 -0.35
CA LEU A 168 18.20 -6.20 0.30
C LEU A 168 17.26 -5.06 -0.12
N ALA A 169 16.99 -4.95 -1.42
CA ALA A 169 16.04 -3.97 -1.94
C ALA A 169 14.63 -4.17 -1.36
N LEU A 170 14.19 -5.43 -1.23
CA LEU A 170 12.94 -5.79 -0.55
C LEU A 170 12.94 -5.37 0.92
N THR A 171 14.06 -5.53 1.63
CA THR A 171 14.23 -5.08 3.02
C THR A 171 14.08 -3.56 3.12
N MET A 172 14.71 -2.81 2.20
CA MET A 172 14.64 -1.34 2.17
C MET A 172 13.23 -0.83 1.90
N VAL A 173 12.54 -1.33 0.87
CA VAL A 173 11.17 -0.89 0.56
C VAL A 173 10.20 -1.28 1.68
N THR A 174 10.38 -2.46 2.29
CA THR A 174 9.57 -2.90 3.44
C THR A 174 9.80 -2.00 4.65
N THR A 175 11.02 -1.50 4.85
CA THR A 175 11.31 -0.52 5.91
C THR A 175 10.52 0.77 5.69
N ILE A 176 10.47 1.28 4.46
CA ILE A 176 9.64 2.45 4.10
C ILE A 176 8.16 2.16 4.37
N PHE A 177 7.66 1.00 3.93
CA PHE A 177 6.26 0.61 4.20
C PHE A 177 5.96 0.48 5.69
N THR A 178 6.90 -0.02 6.49
CA THR A 178 6.75 -0.13 7.95
C THR A 178 6.60 1.24 8.60
N VAL A 179 7.37 2.24 8.15
CA VAL A 179 7.22 3.64 8.61
C VAL A 179 5.83 4.18 8.22
N CYS A 180 5.37 3.93 7.00
CA CYS A 180 4.03 4.33 6.56
C CYS A 180 2.91 3.65 7.39
N ALA A 181 3.12 2.39 7.80
CA ALA A 181 2.17 1.60 8.58
C ALA A 181 2.02 2.04 10.04
N LEU A 182 2.89 2.92 10.55
CA LEU A 182 2.78 3.48 11.91
C LEU A 182 1.42 4.16 12.18
N ARG A 183 0.65 4.49 11.15
CA ARG A 183 -0.67 5.11 11.28
C ARG A 183 -1.86 4.19 11.01
N THR A 184 -1.63 2.90 10.75
CA THR A 184 -2.72 1.96 10.42
C THR A 184 -3.20 1.20 11.66
N ASN A 185 -2.56 0.09 12.02
CA ASN A 185 -2.84 -0.67 13.22
C ASN A 185 -1.61 -1.46 13.68
N VAL A 186 -1.56 -1.81 14.98
CA VAL A 186 -0.41 -2.47 15.62
C VAL A 186 -0.06 -3.79 14.96
N VAL A 187 -1.07 -4.61 14.61
CA VAL A 187 -0.82 -5.93 14.01
C VAL A 187 -0.19 -5.77 12.62
N PHE A 188 -0.72 -4.88 11.80
CA PHE A 188 -0.20 -4.62 10.47
C PHE A 188 1.20 -3.99 10.48
N PHE A 189 1.45 -3.05 11.40
CA PHE A 189 2.78 -2.51 11.63
C PHE A 189 3.77 -3.60 12.04
N SER A 190 3.39 -4.44 13.01
CA SER A 190 4.23 -5.54 13.53
C SER A 190 4.52 -6.58 12.47
N ALA A 191 3.55 -6.86 11.59
CA ALA A 191 3.72 -7.72 10.43
C ALA A 191 4.82 -7.18 9.50
N LEU A 192 4.72 -5.93 9.04
CA LEU A 192 5.74 -5.35 8.16
C LEU A 192 7.10 -5.20 8.85
N PHE A 193 7.13 -4.84 10.13
CA PHE A 193 8.36 -4.79 10.91
C PHE A 193 9.05 -6.16 10.99
N THR A 194 8.28 -7.23 11.20
CA THR A 194 8.79 -8.61 11.21
C THR A 194 9.31 -9.02 9.83
N LEU A 195 8.65 -8.56 8.75
CA LEU A 195 9.07 -8.82 7.37
C LEU A 195 10.44 -8.20 7.03
N ILE A 196 10.83 -7.10 7.66
CA ILE A 196 12.19 -6.53 7.53
C ILE A 196 13.23 -7.58 7.93
N PHE A 197 13.04 -8.25 9.07
CA PHE A 197 13.98 -9.28 9.54
C PHE A 197 13.94 -10.55 8.69
N ALA A 198 12.78 -10.91 8.14
CA ALA A 198 12.68 -12.03 7.22
C ALA A 198 13.53 -11.79 5.96
N PHE A 199 13.34 -10.64 5.28
CA PHE A 199 14.13 -10.32 4.09
C PHE A 199 15.60 -10.01 4.41
N GLY A 200 15.90 -9.34 5.53
CA GLY A 200 17.27 -9.10 5.96
C GLY A 200 18.03 -10.40 6.25
N SER A 201 17.37 -11.38 6.88
CA SER A 201 17.93 -12.72 7.09
C SER A 201 18.13 -13.46 5.76
N ALA A 202 17.19 -13.31 4.81
CA ALA A 202 17.34 -13.89 3.47
C ALA A 202 18.53 -13.27 2.71
N THR A 203 18.70 -11.94 2.75
CA THR A 203 19.90 -11.26 2.22
C THR A 203 21.18 -11.84 2.81
N GLY A 204 21.23 -11.94 4.15
CA GLY A 204 22.37 -12.54 4.84
C GLY A 204 22.61 -13.99 4.45
N ALA A 205 21.55 -14.79 4.26
CA ALA A 205 21.66 -16.17 3.83
C ALA A 205 22.33 -16.28 2.46
N PHE A 206 21.84 -15.52 1.47
CA PHE A 206 22.41 -15.52 0.11
C PHE A 206 23.86 -15.00 0.08
N TRP A 207 24.18 -13.94 0.82
CA TRP A 207 25.56 -13.45 0.84
C TRP A 207 26.54 -14.38 1.57
N ASN A 208 26.13 -15.08 2.62
CA ASN A 208 26.99 -16.09 3.24
C ASN A 208 27.17 -17.32 2.35
N LEU A 209 26.14 -17.72 1.60
CA LEU A 209 26.28 -18.74 0.55
C LEU A 209 27.27 -18.29 -0.55
N ALA A 210 27.26 -17.01 -0.92
CA ALA A 210 28.22 -16.45 -1.87
C ALA A 210 29.67 -16.48 -1.33
N LEU A 211 29.86 -16.37 -0.01
CA LEU A 211 31.17 -16.49 0.63
C LEU A 211 31.60 -17.95 0.88
N GLY A 212 30.75 -18.92 0.54
CA GLY A 212 31.00 -20.35 0.77
C GLY A 212 30.68 -20.83 2.19
N ASP A 213 30.13 -19.97 3.06
CA ASP A 213 29.68 -20.36 4.40
C ASP A 213 28.24 -20.91 4.35
N ALA A 214 28.14 -22.17 3.94
CA ALA A 214 26.87 -22.87 3.82
C ALA A 214 26.15 -23.09 5.17
N ASP A 215 26.90 -23.21 6.27
CA ASP A 215 26.34 -23.44 7.60
C ASP A 215 25.63 -22.19 8.12
N LEU A 216 26.29 -21.02 8.03
CA LEU A 216 25.66 -19.75 8.39
C LEU A 216 24.54 -19.39 7.41
N GLY A 217 24.74 -19.64 6.11
CA GLY A 217 23.71 -19.48 5.09
C GLY A 217 22.43 -20.22 5.46
N LYS A 218 22.55 -21.51 5.82
CA LYS A 218 21.42 -22.35 6.25
C LYS A 218 20.74 -21.83 7.52
N LYS A 219 21.51 -21.42 8.53
CA LYS A 219 20.95 -20.84 9.78
C LYS A 219 20.13 -19.58 9.49
N LEU A 220 20.62 -18.73 8.60
CA LEU A 220 19.93 -17.51 8.20
C LEU A 220 18.69 -17.79 7.34
N THR A 221 18.70 -18.83 6.49
CA THR A 221 17.49 -19.31 5.79
C THR A 221 16.41 -19.75 6.79
N ILE A 222 16.79 -20.50 7.83
CA ILE A 222 15.84 -20.91 8.88
C ILE A 222 15.31 -19.69 9.63
N ALA A 223 16.16 -18.72 9.96
CA ALA A 223 15.74 -17.47 10.59
C ALA A 223 14.75 -16.68 9.71
N ALA A 224 15.03 -16.56 8.41
CA ALA A 224 14.12 -15.94 7.45
C ALA A 224 12.76 -16.65 7.42
N GLY A 225 12.76 -18.00 7.42
CA GLY A 225 11.56 -18.82 7.53
C GLY A 225 10.79 -18.57 8.82
N ALA A 226 11.46 -18.48 9.97
CA ALA A 226 10.84 -18.24 11.27
C ALA A 226 10.18 -16.85 11.36
N PHE A 227 10.85 -15.80 10.89
CA PHE A 227 10.25 -14.46 10.80
C PHE A 227 9.07 -14.43 9.83
N THR A 228 9.18 -15.13 8.69
CA THR A 228 8.06 -15.26 7.73
C THR A 228 6.88 -16.00 8.36
N TRP A 229 7.11 -17.02 9.17
CA TRP A 229 6.05 -17.74 9.90
C TRP A 229 5.36 -16.83 10.93
N ALA A 230 6.13 -16.09 11.73
CA ALA A 230 5.55 -15.14 12.68
C ALA A 230 4.71 -14.07 11.97
N LEU A 231 5.20 -13.55 10.84
CA LEU A 231 4.46 -12.68 9.93
C LEU A 231 3.14 -13.31 9.49
N THR A 232 3.15 -14.55 8.98
CA THR A 232 1.93 -15.17 8.45
C THR A 232 0.89 -15.37 9.52
N MET A 233 1.26 -15.67 10.77
CA MET A 233 0.30 -15.76 11.87
C MET A 233 -0.42 -14.44 12.12
N MET A 234 0.29 -13.31 12.04
CA MET A 234 -0.33 -11.98 12.12
C MET A 234 -1.23 -11.67 10.92
N VAL A 235 -0.85 -12.13 9.71
CA VAL A 235 -1.68 -11.92 8.52
C VAL A 235 -2.90 -12.83 8.48
N TRP A 236 -2.81 -14.06 8.98
CA TRP A 236 -3.97 -14.94 9.21
C TRP A 236 -4.96 -14.29 10.18
N TYR A 237 -4.46 -13.67 11.25
CA TYR A 237 -5.29 -12.89 12.16
C TYR A 237 -5.99 -11.72 11.46
N LEU A 238 -5.26 -10.92 10.67
CA LEU A 238 -5.84 -9.81 9.90
C LEU A 238 -6.88 -10.30 8.88
N LEU A 239 -6.63 -11.43 8.23
CA LEU A 239 -7.58 -12.05 7.32
C LEU A 239 -8.86 -12.47 8.05
N ALA A 240 -8.74 -13.11 9.22
CA ALA A 240 -9.89 -13.48 10.03
C ALA A 240 -10.71 -12.25 10.45
N VAL A 241 -10.05 -11.19 10.94
CA VAL A 241 -10.71 -9.91 11.29
C VAL A 241 -11.54 -9.39 10.10
N GLN A 242 -10.93 -9.31 8.92
CA GLN A 242 -11.57 -8.74 7.73
C GLN A 242 -12.72 -9.61 7.20
N LEU A 243 -12.58 -10.94 7.26
CA LEU A 243 -13.65 -11.84 6.83
C LEU A 243 -14.83 -11.83 7.80
N LEU A 244 -14.58 -11.81 9.11
CA LEU A 244 -15.64 -11.67 10.12
C LEU A 244 -16.41 -10.35 9.94
N GLU A 245 -15.70 -9.25 9.71
CA GLU A 245 -16.32 -7.95 9.40
C GLU A 245 -17.14 -8.00 8.11
N SER A 246 -16.66 -8.70 7.07
CA SER A 246 -17.37 -8.79 5.78
C SER A 246 -18.72 -9.52 5.83
N VAL A 247 -18.94 -10.35 6.85
CA VAL A 247 -20.18 -11.10 7.06
C VAL A 247 -20.99 -10.58 8.24
N ASP A 248 -20.67 -9.38 8.73
CA ASP A 248 -21.32 -8.75 9.89
C ASP A 248 -21.35 -9.66 11.13
N PHE A 249 -20.24 -10.38 11.36
CA PHE A 249 -20.12 -11.28 12.50
C PHE A 249 -20.10 -10.46 13.81
N PRO A 250 -20.82 -10.88 14.87
CA PRO A 250 -21.01 -10.07 16.08
C PRO A 250 -19.74 -9.86 16.92
N LEU A 251 -18.65 -10.59 16.63
CA LEU A 251 -17.37 -10.46 17.32
C LEU A 251 -16.41 -9.58 16.53
N THR A 252 -16.03 -8.45 17.12
CA THR A 252 -14.94 -7.61 16.59
C THR A 252 -13.63 -7.96 17.27
N LEU A 253 -12.65 -8.43 16.49
CA LEU A 253 -11.32 -8.76 16.99
C LEU A 253 -10.40 -7.52 17.02
N PRO A 254 -9.62 -7.31 18.09
CA PRO A 254 -8.83 -6.09 18.26
C PRO A 254 -7.56 -6.08 17.39
N VAL A 255 -7.37 -5.02 16.58
CA VAL A 255 -6.14 -4.83 15.78
C VAL A 255 -5.19 -3.76 16.35
N GLY A 256 -5.66 -2.96 17.31
CA GLY A 256 -4.92 -1.86 17.93
C GLY A 256 -4.74 -0.67 16.98
N ASP A 257 -5.72 0.23 16.93
CA ASP A 257 -5.68 1.42 16.06
C ASP A 257 -4.59 2.42 16.50
N LEU A 258 -3.58 2.61 15.64
CA LEU A 258 -2.45 3.51 15.89
C LEU A 258 -2.71 4.95 15.43
N SER A 259 -3.77 5.18 14.65
CA SER A 259 -4.09 6.51 14.12
C SER A 259 -4.35 7.55 15.22
N LYS A 260 -4.80 7.10 16.41
CA LYS A 260 -5.02 7.91 17.60
C LYS A 260 -3.72 8.35 18.29
N VAL A 261 -2.66 7.55 18.18
CA VAL A 261 -1.34 7.84 18.77
C VAL A 261 -0.52 8.71 17.82
N ILE A 262 -0.53 8.38 16.53
CA ILE A 262 0.21 9.11 15.50
C ILE A 262 -0.76 9.93 14.66
N LYS A 263 -0.95 11.18 15.09
CA LYS A 263 -1.82 12.18 14.44
C LYS A 263 -1.37 12.50 13.01
N GLY A 264 -2.35 12.77 12.15
CA GLY A 264 -2.10 13.05 10.73
C GLY A 264 -1.58 14.45 10.46
N LYS A 265 -1.02 14.65 9.26
CA LYS A 265 -0.53 15.97 8.83
C LYS A 265 -1.64 17.02 8.96
N THR A 266 -2.84 16.75 8.42
CA THR A 266 -3.99 17.65 8.49
C THR A 266 -4.38 17.99 9.94
N GLU A 267 -4.42 17.00 10.83
CA GLU A 267 -4.76 17.21 12.24
C GLU A 267 -3.68 18.01 12.99
N ARG A 268 -2.41 17.77 12.66
CA ARG A 268 -1.28 18.54 13.21
C ARG A 268 -1.27 19.99 12.70
N THR A 269 -1.57 20.20 11.42
CA THR A 269 -1.66 21.54 10.82
C THR A 269 -2.85 22.32 11.42
N ALA A 270 -4.03 21.71 11.52
CA ALA A 270 -5.20 22.32 12.16
C ALA A 270 -4.94 22.70 13.63
N LYS A 271 -4.20 21.85 14.38
CA LYS A 271 -3.80 22.18 15.75
C LYS A 271 -2.81 23.35 15.81
N LYS A 272 -1.86 23.44 14.88
CA LYS A 272 -0.90 24.55 14.81
C LYS A 272 -1.57 25.88 14.48
N GLU A 273 -2.50 25.88 13.51
CA GLU A 273 -3.29 27.05 13.12
C GLU A 273 -4.21 27.52 14.24
N GLY A 274 -4.86 26.59 14.95
CA GLY A 274 -5.69 26.91 16.13
C GLY A 274 -4.91 27.43 17.35
N SER A 275 -3.61 27.11 17.46
CA SER A 275 -2.74 27.61 18.55
C SER A 275 -2.03 28.94 18.24
N GLY A 276 -2.07 29.41 16.99
CA GLY A 276 -1.42 30.67 16.56
C GLY A 276 -2.34 31.90 16.55
N GLY A 277 -3.63 31.73 16.87
CA GLY A 277 -4.65 32.78 16.73
C GLY A 277 -4.95 33.63 17.98
N THR A 278 -4.16 33.53 19.06
CA THR A 278 -4.39 34.30 20.29
C THR A 278 -3.16 35.10 20.70
N VAL A 279 -2.70 36.02 19.86
CA VAL A 279 -1.92 37.21 20.27
C VAL A 279 -2.21 38.32 19.26
N ASP A 280 -3.20 39.16 19.52
CA ASP A 280 -3.01 40.61 19.71
C ASP A 280 -4.39 41.25 19.94
N GLY A 281 -4.53 41.91 21.07
CA GLY A 281 -5.80 42.40 21.59
C GLY A 281 -5.58 43.11 22.92
N THR A 282 -4.56 43.96 23.00
CA THR A 282 -4.47 44.97 24.05
C THR A 282 -5.34 46.18 23.65
N PRO A 283 -6.35 46.55 24.45
CA PRO A 283 -6.97 47.86 24.34
C PRO A 283 -6.07 48.87 25.05
N THR A 284 -5.55 49.85 24.32
CA THR A 284 -5.01 51.08 24.93
C THR A 284 -6.12 52.13 24.95
N GLU A 285 -6.28 52.69 26.15
CA GLU A 285 -7.20 53.77 26.57
C GLU A 285 -7.18 55.02 25.69
#